data_AF-A0A495DTC8-F1
#
_entry.id   AF-A0A495DTC8-F1
#
_cell.length_a   1.000
_cell.length_b   1.000
_cell.length_c   1.000
_cell.angle_alpha   90.00
_cell.angle_beta   90.00
_cell.angle_gamma   90.00
#
_symmetry.space_group_name_H-M   'P 1'
#
loop_
_entity.id
_entity.type
_entity.pdbx_description
1 polymer ?
#
loop_
_entity_poly.entity_id
_entity_poly.type
_entity_poly.pdbx_seq_one_letter_code
_entity_poly.pdbx_strand_id
1 'polypeptide(L)'
;MRKKQILILGAVLLVFILLVTNQSNKIDWSPTFDETQTKPLDTKVFFDQIPFYFKGESSKKVYTTFYEYDQHLRMQEKETLKNYVSISGRYDIDETSFNSLLEYVEYGNEAFISAYYFPKYVQDTLGFKMEYDNVEIKQEEKTLFLNYVIDTLKYTPKVPFGTSYFSDSISKGKKLGYVRSLENKKHSNFIGVPYGDGVFYIHTTPEVFTNYQMLEAKDAGYVSSVISYLPTLPILVDKAVKLDPEISRSPLRYILSKEPLKWGWYLLLTSIGLFMLFNAKRRQRIIPIKDPLKNTTTEFVQTVSNLHYEAQDYNGIIQKVIVHFLEHVRSKFHLSTDKLNEDFVTKLALRSGKPVEEIQQLVSLIIKMKSHQFSTKEPLKALNKEIEKFYKQ
;
A
#
# COMPACT_ATOMS: atom_id res chain seq x y z
N MET A 1 6.09 3.35 28.42
CA MET A 1 4.70 2.88 28.63
C MET A 1 4.60 2.24 30.01
N ARG A 2 3.55 2.50 30.79
CA ARG A 2 3.37 1.90 32.13
C ARG A 2 3.03 0.40 31.97
N LYS A 3 3.56 -0.50 32.83
CA LYS A 3 3.34 -1.97 32.77
C LYS A 3 1.87 -2.37 32.53
N LYS A 4 0.91 -1.62 33.10
CA LYS A 4 -0.53 -1.82 32.89
C LYS A 4 -0.99 -1.66 31.43
N GLN A 5 -0.39 -0.74 30.67
CA GLN A 5 -0.73 -0.51 29.26
C GLN A 5 -0.26 -1.67 28.37
N ILE A 6 0.88 -2.30 28.69
CA ILE A 6 1.41 -3.45 27.96
C ILE A 6 0.52 -4.69 28.20
N LEU A 7 0.07 -4.89 29.44
CA LEU A 7 -0.87 -5.96 29.81
C LEU A 7 -2.22 -5.81 29.11
N ILE A 8 -2.77 -4.60 29.04
CA ILE A 8 -4.03 -4.32 28.33
C ILE A 8 -3.86 -4.55 26.83
N LEU A 9 -2.75 -4.08 26.24
CA LEU A 9 -2.49 -4.27 24.81
C LEU A 9 -2.34 -5.76 24.47
N GLY A 10 -1.63 -6.52 25.31
CA GLY A 10 -1.47 -7.97 25.15
C GLY A 10 -2.80 -8.71 25.24
N ALA A 11 -3.66 -8.36 26.20
CA ALA A 11 -4.98 -8.97 26.35
C ALA A 11 -5.89 -8.66 25.14
N VAL A 12 -5.90 -7.42 24.64
CA VAL A 12 -6.67 -7.04 23.44
C VAL A 12 -6.19 -7.80 22.21
N LEU A 13 -4.87 -7.95 22.06
CA LEU A 13 -4.27 -8.66 20.93
C LEU A 13 -4.58 -10.17 20.99
N LEU A 14 -4.62 -10.75 22.18
CA LEU A 14 -4.96 -12.16 22.41
C LEU A 14 -6.45 -12.43 22.16
N VAL A 15 -7.34 -11.53 22.59
CA VAL A 15 -8.78 -11.60 22.27
C VAL A 15 -9.02 -11.44 20.77
N PHE A 16 -8.29 -10.53 20.11
CA PHE A 16 -8.37 -10.36 18.66
C PHE A 16 -7.91 -11.61 17.91
N ILE A 17 -6.79 -12.22 18.31
CA ILE A 17 -6.31 -13.49 17.74
C ILE A 17 -7.38 -14.58 17.91
N LEU A 18 -7.94 -14.74 19.12
CA LEU A 18 -8.97 -15.73 19.39
C LEU A 18 -10.21 -15.53 18.52
N LEU A 19 -10.67 -14.29 18.34
CA LEU A 19 -11.80 -13.95 17.46
C LEU A 19 -11.52 -14.27 15.98
N VAL A 20 -10.31 -13.96 15.50
CA VAL A 20 -9.90 -14.27 14.12
C VAL A 20 -9.75 -15.77 13.90
N THR A 21 -9.15 -16.50 14.84
CA THR A 21 -8.99 -17.97 14.73
C THR A 21 -10.31 -18.72 14.86
N ASN A 22 -11.31 -18.13 15.51
CA ASN A 22 -12.64 -18.73 15.68
C ASN A 22 -13.61 -18.36 14.53
N GLN A 23 -13.14 -17.68 13.48
CA GLN A 23 -13.86 -17.64 12.22
C GLN A 23 -13.83 -19.04 11.61
N SER A 24 -14.86 -19.84 11.89
CA SER A 24 -15.09 -21.07 11.16
C SER A 24 -15.11 -20.74 9.66
N ASN A 25 -14.28 -21.41 8.87
CA ASN A 25 -14.34 -21.37 7.40
C ASN A 25 -15.67 -21.98 6.95
N LYS A 26 -16.77 -21.25 7.10
CA LYS A 26 -18.06 -21.64 6.54
C LYS A 26 -17.87 -21.67 5.03
N ILE A 27 -18.06 -22.84 4.45
CA ILE A 27 -18.04 -22.98 3.00
C ILE A 27 -19.13 -22.05 2.45
N ASP A 28 -18.73 -21.15 1.57
CA ASP A 28 -19.63 -20.21 0.92
C ASP A 28 -20.40 -20.94 -0.20
N TRP A 29 -21.69 -21.18 0.02
CA TRP A 29 -22.61 -21.81 -0.94
C TRP A 29 -23.39 -20.78 -1.76
N SER A 30 -22.89 -19.55 -1.93
CA SER A 30 -23.52 -18.59 -2.82
C SER A 30 -23.41 -19.04 -4.29
N PRO A 31 -24.52 -19.05 -5.06
CA PRO A 31 -24.53 -19.48 -6.46
C PRO A 31 -23.99 -18.39 -7.38
N THR A 32 -22.67 -18.29 -7.52
CA THR A 32 -22.02 -17.31 -8.41
C THR A 32 -21.76 -17.84 -9.82
N PHE A 33 -21.67 -19.17 -10.01
CA PHE A 33 -21.38 -19.82 -11.30
C PHE A 33 -20.08 -19.33 -11.98
N ASP A 34 -19.15 -18.77 -11.21
CA ASP A 34 -17.91 -18.19 -11.73
C ASP A 34 -16.99 -19.30 -12.26
N GLU A 35 -16.48 -19.14 -13.47
CA GLU A 35 -15.65 -20.12 -14.16
C GLU A 35 -14.21 -20.21 -13.63
N THR A 36 -13.82 -19.33 -12.71
CA THR A 36 -12.47 -19.24 -12.13
C THR A 36 -12.40 -19.61 -10.66
N GLN A 37 -13.52 -19.49 -9.94
CA GLN A 37 -13.58 -19.68 -8.49
C GLN A 37 -13.86 -21.14 -8.11
N THR A 38 -13.44 -21.53 -6.91
CA THR A 38 -13.54 -22.91 -6.41
C THR A 38 -14.71 -23.11 -5.44
N LYS A 39 -15.67 -22.17 -5.34
CA LYS A 39 -16.83 -22.40 -4.46
C LYS A 39 -17.66 -23.57 -4.98
N PRO A 40 -18.44 -24.24 -4.12
CA PRO A 40 -19.24 -25.40 -4.52
C PRO A 40 -20.16 -25.13 -5.72
N LEU A 41 -20.74 -23.93 -5.83
CA LEU A 41 -21.69 -23.57 -6.88
C LEU A 41 -21.07 -22.72 -8.02
N ASP A 42 -19.74 -22.67 -8.09
CA ASP A 42 -19.01 -22.13 -9.22
C ASP A 42 -18.75 -23.21 -10.28
N THR A 43 -18.28 -22.87 -11.47
CA THR A 43 -18.24 -23.78 -12.64
C THR A 43 -16.82 -24.10 -13.11
N LYS A 44 -15.81 -23.77 -12.31
CA LYS A 44 -14.39 -23.97 -12.65
C LYS A 44 -14.05 -25.40 -13.11
N VAL A 45 -14.53 -26.42 -12.42
CA VAL A 45 -14.25 -27.84 -12.76
C VAL A 45 -14.75 -28.17 -14.17
N PHE A 46 -15.94 -27.70 -14.53
CA PHE A 46 -16.48 -27.86 -15.88
C PHE A 46 -15.61 -27.14 -16.92
N PHE A 47 -15.28 -25.87 -16.68
CA PHE A 47 -14.49 -25.08 -17.63
C PHE A 47 -13.04 -25.54 -17.77
N ASP A 48 -12.45 -26.11 -16.71
CA ASP A 48 -11.12 -26.74 -16.77
C ASP A 48 -11.11 -28.00 -17.66
N GLN A 49 -12.27 -28.67 -17.82
CA GLN A 49 -12.42 -29.86 -18.66
C GLN A 49 -12.72 -29.54 -20.13
N ILE A 50 -12.99 -28.29 -20.49
CA ILE A 50 -13.29 -27.89 -21.88
C ILE A 50 -12.21 -28.35 -22.89
N PRO A 51 -10.90 -28.22 -22.63
CA PRO A 51 -9.89 -28.73 -23.56
C PRO A 51 -9.99 -30.23 -23.83
N PHE A 52 -10.51 -31.01 -22.87
CA PHE A 52 -10.74 -32.44 -23.05
C PHE A 52 -11.93 -32.71 -23.98
N TYR A 53 -13.07 -32.02 -23.77
CA TYR A 53 -14.26 -32.20 -24.61
C TYR A 53 -14.04 -31.75 -26.07
N PHE A 54 -13.18 -30.75 -26.29
CA PHE A 54 -12.98 -30.12 -27.60
C PHE A 54 -11.56 -30.34 -28.18
N LYS A 55 -10.90 -31.44 -27.79
CA LYS A 55 -9.63 -31.93 -28.37
C LYS A 55 -8.49 -30.88 -28.41
N GLY A 56 -8.39 -30.05 -27.39
CA GLY A 56 -7.29 -29.09 -27.23
C GLY A 56 -7.41 -27.80 -28.04
N GLU A 57 -8.54 -27.54 -28.70
CA GLU A 57 -8.79 -26.23 -29.30
C GLU A 57 -9.02 -25.18 -28.21
N SER A 58 -8.21 -24.12 -28.23
CA SER A 58 -8.09 -23.17 -27.12
C SER A 58 -9.41 -22.45 -26.84
N SER A 59 -9.91 -22.54 -25.60
CA SER A 59 -11.01 -21.70 -25.13
C SER A 59 -10.53 -20.24 -25.04
N LYS A 60 -11.11 -19.32 -25.82
CA LYS A 60 -10.93 -17.89 -25.59
C LYS A 60 -12.00 -17.42 -24.60
N LYS A 61 -11.58 -16.90 -23.45
CA LYS A 61 -12.47 -16.31 -22.45
C LYS A 61 -12.87 -14.91 -22.91
N VAL A 62 -14.17 -14.65 -22.97
CA VAL A 62 -14.71 -13.32 -23.28
C VAL A 62 -14.80 -12.52 -21.98
N TYR A 63 -14.12 -11.37 -21.91
CA TYR A 63 -14.13 -10.49 -20.73
C TYR A 63 -14.99 -9.24 -20.93
N THR A 64 -15.58 -9.08 -22.12
CA THR A 64 -16.33 -7.91 -22.60
C THR A 64 -17.78 -8.29 -22.86
N THR A 65 -18.63 -7.34 -23.25
CA THR A 65 -19.95 -7.70 -23.78
C THR A 65 -19.80 -8.55 -25.05
N PHE A 66 -20.81 -9.36 -25.38
CA PHE A 66 -20.73 -10.18 -26.59
C PHE A 66 -20.67 -9.30 -27.84
N TYR A 67 -21.38 -8.16 -27.85
CA TYR A 67 -21.28 -7.16 -28.93
C TYR A 67 -19.84 -6.66 -29.14
N GLU A 68 -19.17 -6.20 -28.08
CA GLU A 68 -17.77 -5.72 -28.16
C GLU A 68 -16.82 -6.82 -28.63
N TYR A 69 -17.08 -8.06 -28.20
CA TYR A 69 -16.29 -9.20 -28.62
C TYR A 69 -16.50 -9.55 -30.09
N ASP A 70 -17.76 -9.56 -30.57
CA ASP A 70 -18.13 -9.82 -31.96
C ASP A 70 -17.50 -8.78 -32.90
N GLN A 71 -17.51 -7.50 -32.52
CA GLN A 71 -16.82 -6.44 -33.27
C GLN A 71 -15.32 -6.72 -33.40
N HIS A 72 -14.67 -7.15 -32.33
CA HIS A 72 -13.26 -7.54 -32.38
C HIS A 72 -12.99 -8.81 -33.20
N LEU A 73 -13.94 -9.76 -33.21
CA LEU A 73 -13.85 -10.98 -34.03
C LEU A 73 -13.93 -10.67 -35.52
N ARG A 74 -14.88 -9.85 -35.95
CA ARG A 74 -15.08 -9.46 -37.36
C ARG A 74 -13.87 -8.72 -37.96
N MET A 75 -13.03 -8.13 -37.11
CA MET A 75 -11.77 -7.49 -37.52
C MET A 75 -10.62 -8.50 -37.76
N GLN A 76 -10.77 -9.79 -37.46
CA GLN A 76 -9.75 -10.82 -37.69
C GLN A 76 -10.04 -11.61 -38.97
N GLU A 77 -9.10 -11.64 -39.92
CA GLU A 77 -9.22 -12.25 -41.26
C GLU A 77 -9.32 -13.80 -41.30
N LYS A 78 -9.62 -14.47 -40.19
CA LYS A 78 -9.85 -15.93 -40.15
C LYS A 78 -11.15 -16.23 -39.42
N GLU A 79 -12.25 -16.30 -40.17
CA GLU A 79 -13.52 -16.83 -39.70
C GLU A 79 -13.43 -18.36 -39.59
N THR A 80 -12.95 -18.83 -38.44
CA THR A 80 -13.21 -20.19 -37.99
C THR A 80 -14.51 -20.18 -37.20
N LEU A 81 -15.44 -21.08 -37.50
CA LEU A 81 -16.63 -21.30 -36.67
C LEU A 81 -16.21 -21.64 -35.22
N LYS A 82 -16.93 -21.14 -34.22
CA LYS A 82 -16.67 -21.39 -32.79
C LYS A 82 -17.97 -21.57 -32.03
N ASN A 83 -17.94 -22.37 -30.97
CA ASN A 83 -19.08 -22.55 -30.09
C ASN A 83 -19.10 -21.47 -29.01
N TYR A 84 -20.26 -20.85 -28.80
CA TYR A 84 -20.51 -19.98 -27.65
C TYR A 84 -21.05 -20.81 -26.48
N VAL A 85 -20.46 -20.66 -25.30
CA VAL A 85 -20.85 -21.42 -24.09
C VAL A 85 -21.04 -20.44 -22.93
N SER A 86 -22.24 -20.46 -22.34
CA SER A 86 -22.60 -19.66 -21.16
C SER A 86 -23.31 -20.53 -20.13
N ILE A 87 -22.84 -20.49 -18.87
CA ILE A 87 -23.48 -21.18 -17.74
C ILE A 87 -23.61 -20.18 -16.60
N SER A 88 -24.84 -19.87 -16.21
CA SER A 88 -25.10 -18.88 -15.16
C SER A 88 -26.41 -19.18 -14.42
N GLY A 89 -26.59 -18.61 -13.23
CA GLY A 89 -27.89 -18.71 -12.54
C GLY A 89 -28.99 -17.96 -13.29
N ARG A 90 -28.65 -16.78 -13.84
CA ARG A 90 -29.54 -15.92 -14.63
C ARG A 90 -28.79 -15.46 -15.87
N TYR A 91 -29.41 -15.57 -17.03
CA TYR A 91 -28.82 -15.16 -18.29
C TYR A 91 -29.14 -13.69 -18.59
N ASP A 92 -28.36 -12.77 -18.02
CA ASP A 92 -28.55 -11.32 -18.20
C ASP A 92 -27.73 -10.78 -19.39
N ILE A 93 -28.01 -11.27 -20.59
CA ILE A 93 -27.54 -10.61 -21.82
C ILE A 93 -28.33 -9.32 -22.03
N ASP A 94 -27.78 -8.34 -22.74
CA ASP A 94 -28.50 -7.15 -23.21
C ASP A 94 -29.00 -7.37 -24.65
N GLU A 95 -30.01 -6.62 -25.08
CA GLU A 95 -30.62 -6.80 -26.41
C GLU A 95 -29.61 -6.61 -27.56
N THR A 96 -28.63 -5.72 -27.41
CA THR A 96 -27.62 -5.46 -28.46
C THR A 96 -26.67 -6.65 -28.60
N SER A 97 -26.13 -7.12 -27.48
CA SER A 97 -25.32 -8.34 -27.42
C SER A 97 -26.08 -9.57 -27.91
N PHE A 98 -27.38 -9.67 -27.60
CA PHE A 98 -28.21 -10.79 -28.05
C PHE A 98 -28.44 -10.75 -29.56
N ASN A 99 -28.68 -9.58 -30.15
CA ASN A 99 -28.79 -9.45 -31.60
C ASN A 99 -27.49 -9.84 -32.32
N SER A 100 -26.33 -9.44 -31.78
CA SER A 100 -25.05 -9.94 -32.30
C SER A 100 -24.89 -11.45 -32.15
N LEU A 101 -25.38 -12.03 -31.05
CA LEU A 101 -25.36 -13.49 -30.87
C LEU A 101 -26.28 -14.21 -31.85
N LEU A 102 -27.43 -13.62 -32.20
CA LEU A 102 -28.31 -14.15 -33.24
C LEU A 102 -27.61 -14.19 -34.59
N GLU A 103 -27.00 -13.09 -35.01
CA GLU A 103 -26.21 -13.04 -36.26
C GLU A 103 -25.07 -14.05 -36.21
N TYR A 104 -24.36 -14.13 -35.08
CA TYR A 104 -23.26 -15.06 -34.87
C TYR A 104 -23.70 -16.51 -35.09
N VAL A 105 -24.83 -16.93 -34.51
CA VAL A 105 -25.38 -18.28 -34.71
C VAL A 105 -25.94 -18.45 -36.13
N GLU A 106 -26.53 -17.42 -36.72
CA GLU A 106 -27.05 -17.44 -38.09
C GLU A 106 -25.96 -17.82 -39.11
N TYR A 107 -24.71 -17.40 -38.91
CA TYR A 107 -23.54 -17.76 -39.74
C TYR A 107 -23.00 -19.18 -39.51
N GLY A 108 -23.71 -20.06 -38.79
CA GLY A 108 -23.33 -21.46 -38.60
C GLY A 108 -22.52 -21.76 -37.35
N ASN A 109 -22.38 -20.79 -36.44
CA ASN A 109 -21.85 -21.04 -35.11
C ASN A 109 -22.93 -21.64 -34.21
N GLU A 110 -22.53 -22.35 -33.15
CA GLU A 110 -23.48 -22.92 -32.19
C GLU A 110 -23.37 -22.24 -30.83
N ALA A 111 -24.49 -22.15 -30.11
CA ALA A 111 -24.57 -21.51 -28.81
C ALA A 111 -25.19 -22.45 -27.78
N PHE A 112 -24.44 -22.80 -26.73
CA PHE A 112 -24.95 -23.50 -25.55
C PHE A 112 -25.12 -22.55 -24.38
N ILE A 113 -26.35 -22.46 -23.86
CA ILE A 113 -26.70 -21.56 -22.76
C ILE A 113 -27.45 -22.36 -21.69
N SER A 114 -26.86 -22.45 -20.50
CA SER A 114 -27.51 -23.06 -19.34
C SER A 114 -27.82 -22.03 -18.26
N ALA A 115 -29.09 -21.79 -17.96
CA ALA A 115 -29.52 -20.88 -16.90
C ALA A 115 -30.91 -21.17 -16.34
N TYR A 116 -31.19 -20.74 -15.11
CA TYR A 116 -32.54 -20.85 -14.53
C TYR A 116 -33.53 -19.87 -15.15
N TYR A 117 -33.04 -18.70 -15.57
CA TYR A 117 -33.87 -17.59 -16.01
C TYR A 117 -33.31 -16.96 -17.28
N PHE A 118 -34.20 -16.71 -18.23
CA PHE A 118 -33.89 -16.07 -19.51
C PHE A 118 -34.71 -14.78 -19.67
N PRO A 119 -34.17 -13.72 -20.29
CA PRO A 119 -34.90 -12.51 -20.58
C PRO A 119 -36.07 -12.78 -21.53
N LYS A 120 -37.14 -11.98 -21.41
CA LYS A 120 -38.36 -12.20 -22.21
C LYS A 120 -38.11 -12.09 -23.72
N TYR A 121 -37.28 -11.14 -24.15
CA TYR A 121 -36.97 -10.99 -25.57
C TYR A 121 -36.19 -12.21 -26.14
N VAL A 122 -35.35 -12.88 -25.33
CA VAL A 122 -34.68 -14.14 -25.72
C VAL A 122 -35.73 -15.25 -25.92
N GLN A 123 -36.65 -15.37 -24.97
CA GLN A 123 -37.76 -16.33 -25.02
C GLN A 123 -38.64 -16.12 -26.26
N ASP A 124 -39.05 -14.87 -26.52
CA ASP A 124 -39.92 -14.51 -27.64
C ASP A 124 -39.22 -14.74 -29.00
N THR A 125 -37.95 -14.35 -29.13
CA THR A 125 -37.19 -14.51 -30.39
C THR A 125 -36.91 -15.98 -30.70
N LEU A 126 -36.45 -16.76 -29.71
CA LEU A 126 -36.13 -18.19 -29.88
C LEU A 126 -37.35 -19.10 -29.77
N GLY A 127 -38.54 -18.55 -29.47
CA GLY A 127 -39.81 -19.27 -29.56
C GLY A 127 -40.04 -20.30 -28.46
N PHE A 128 -39.66 -19.99 -27.22
CA PHE A 128 -39.94 -20.81 -26.05
C PHE A 128 -40.51 -19.97 -24.91
N LYS A 129 -41.15 -20.62 -23.93
CA LYS A 129 -41.59 -19.97 -22.69
C LYS A 129 -41.08 -20.77 -21.50
N MET A 130 -40.69 -20.04 -20.47
CA MET A 130 -40.23 -20.61 -19.21
C MET A 130 -41.35 -20.66 -18.18
N GLU A 131 -41.44 -21.78 -17.47
CA GLU A 131 -42.27 -21.98 -16.29
C GLU A 131 -41.36 -22.35 -15.10
N TYR A 132 -41.90 -22.19 -13.89
CA TYR A 132 -41.12 -22.34 -12.67
C TYR A 132 -41.95 -23.02 -11.59
N ASP A 133 -41.42 -24.12 -11.07
CA ASP A 133 -41.92 -24.76 -9.86
C ASP A 133 -41.18 -24.18 -8.65
N ASN A 134 -41.94 -23.87 -7.60
CA ASN A 134 -41.42 -23.28 -6.37
C ASN A 134 -40.33 -24.15 -5.72
N VAL A 135 -39.43 -23.48 -5.01
CA VAL A 135 -38.39 -24.15 -4.21
C VAL A 135 -39.07 -25.00 -3.14
N GLU A 136 -38.83 -26.30 -3.17
CA GLU A 136 -39.25 -27.19 -2.11
C GLU A 136 -38.26 -27.12 -0.94
N ILE A 137 -38.77 -27.12 0.29
CA ILE A 137 -37.96 -27.01 1.51
C ILE A 137 -37.11 -28.28 1.72
N LYS A 138 -37.52 -29.40 1.12
CA LYS A 138 -36.81 -30.67 1.20
C LYS A 138 -35.81 -30.80 0.06
N GLN A 139 -34.64 -31.36 0.38
CA GLN A 139 -33.68 -31.78 -0.64
C GLN A 139 -34.24 -33.01 -1.34
N GLU A 140 -34.74 -32.79 -2.55
CA GLU A 140 -35.28 -33.86 -3.38
C GLU A 140 -34.26 -34.32 -4.40
N GLU A 141 -34.23 -35.62 -4.62
CA GLU A 141 -33.45 -36.21 -5.69
C GLU A 141 -34.11 -35.89 -7.04
N LYS A 142 -33.30 -35.46 -8.01
CA LYS A 142 -33.73 -35.17 -9.38
C LYS A 142 -33.00 -36.11 -10.32
N THR A 143 -33.69 -36.54 -11.38
CA THR A 143 -33.07 -37.31 -12.46
C THR A 143 -33.23 -36.59 -13.79
N LEU A 144 -32.11 -36.33 -14.46
CA LEU A 144 -32.07 -35.77 -15.81
C LEU A 144 -31.99 -36.88 -16.84
N PHE A 145 -32.63 -36.67 -17.98
CA PHE A 145 -32.67 -37.59 -19.11
C PHE A 145 -32.44 -36.84 -20.42
N LEU A 146 -31.78 -37.49 -21.37
CA LEU A 146 -31.72 -37.07 -22.76
C LEU A 146 -32.65 -37.93 -23.62
N ASN A 147 -33.31 -37.31 -24.61
CA ASN A 147 -34.30 -37.99 -25.44
C ASN A 147 -33.65 -38.87 -26.54
N TYR A 148 -32.46 -38.50 -26.99
CA TYR A 148 -31.80 -39.11 -28.17
C TYR A 148 -30.48 -39.83 -27.82
N VAL A 149 -30.06 -39.75 -26.56
CA VAL A 149 -28.87 -40.42 -26.03
C VAL A 149 -29.30 -41.14 -24.76
N ILE A 150 -28.94 -42.42 -24.62
CA ILE A 150 -29.26 -43.19 -23.41
C ILE A 150 -28.27 -42.78 -22.32
N ASP A 151 -28.54 -41.63 -21.70
CA ASP A 151 -27.75 -41.10 -20.61
C ASP A 151 -28.65 -40.41 -19.59
N THR A 152 -28.33 -40.60 -18.31
CA THR A 152 -29.14 -40.12 -17.19
C THR A 152 -28.26 -39.69 -16.04
N LEU A 153 -28.58 -38.54 -15.44
CA LEU A 153 -27.91 -38.08 -14.23
C LEU A 153 -28.89 -38.04 -13.07
N LYS A 154 -28.63 -38.86 -12.06
CA LYS A 154 -29.34 -38.81 -10.79
C LYS A 154 -28.51 -38.00 -9.80
N TYR A 155 -29.08 -36.91 -9.28
CA TYR A 155 -28.38 -36.00 -8.38
C TYR A 155 -29.30 -35.43 -7.29
N THR A 156 -28.69 -35.03 -6.18
CA THR A 156 -29.39 -34.35 -5.07
C THR A 156 -28.72 -33.01 -4.83
N PRO A 157 -29.38 -31.88 -5.18
CA PRO A 157 -28.79 -30.57 -5.00
C PRO A 157 -28.63 -30.25 -3.50
N LYS A 158 -27.44 -29.81 -3.09
CA LYS A 158 -27.16 -29.47 -1.69
C LYS A 158 -27.88 -28.19 -1.23
N VAL A 159 -28.06 -27.27 -2.17
CA VAL A 159 -28.85 -26.05 -1.99
C VAL A 159 -30.17 -26.24 -2.74
N PRO A 160 -31.33 -25.99 -2.11
CA PRO A 160 -32.61 -26.17 -2.78
C PRO A 160 -32.78 -25.09 -3.85
N PHE A 161 -32.96 -25.51 -5.09
CA PHE A 161 -33.32 -24.66 -6.23
C PHE A 161 -34.71 -25.04 -6.70
N GLY A 162 -35.51 -24.04 -7.06
CA GLY A 162 -36.75 -24.27 -7.78
C GLY A 162 -36.43 -24.83 -9.16
N THR A 163 -37.42 -25.46 -9.77
CA THR A 163 -37.21 -26.13 -11.04
C THR A 163 -37.71 -25.20 -12.14
N SER A 164 -36.78 -24.58 -12.86
CA SER A 164 -37.08 -23.88 -14.10
C SER A 164 -37.17 -24.87 -15.26
N TYR A 165 -38.20 -24.74 -16.10
CA TYR A 165 -38.39 -25.62 -17.24
C TYR A 165 -39.07 -24.91 -18.40
N PHE A 166 -38.98 -25.53 -19.58
CA PHE A 166 -39.73 -25.08 -20.75
C PHE A 166 -41.16 -25.56 -20.67
N SER A 167 -42.11 -24.64 -20.94
CA SER A 167 -43.50 -25.02 -21.15
C SER A 167 -43.63 -25.95 -22.35
N ASP A 168 -44.79 -26.62 -22.46
CA ASP A 168 -45.03 -27.53 -23.58
C ASP A 168 -45.12 -26.82 -24.94
N SER A 169 -45.37 -25.51 -24.94
CA SER A 169 -45.50 -24.68 -26.14
C SER A 169 -44.15 -24.14 -26.60
N ILE A 170 -43.39 -24.96 -27.33
CA ILE A 170 -42.17 -24.56 -28.04
C ILE A 170 -42.51 -24.42 -29.51
N SER A 171 -42.28 -23.24 -30.10
CA SER A 171 -42.71 -22.94 -31.48
C SER A 171 -41.60 -23.13 -32.52
N LYS A 172 -40.32 -22.95 -32.14
CA LYS A 172 -39.19 -22.95 -33.09
C LYS A 172 -38.13 -24.02 -32.83
N GLY A 173 -38.31 -24.89 -31.84
CA GLY A 173 -37.28 -25.83 -31.39
C GLY A 173 -37.75 -27.24 -31.11
N LYS A 174 -36.80 -28.12 -30.78
CA LYS A 174 -37.02 -29.52 -30.39
C LYS A 174 -36.62 -29.76 -28.95
N LYS A 175 -37.39 -30.59 -28.23
CA LYS A 175 -37.07 -31.04 -26.87
C LYS A 175 -35.97 -32.11 -26.92
N LEU A 176 -34.84 -31.85 -26.28
CA LEU A 176 -33.68 -32.74 -26.25
C LEU A 176 -33.54 -33.50 -24.93
N GLY A 177 -34.17 -33.02 -23.85
CA GLY A 177 -34.10 -33.65 -22.54
C GLY A 177 -35.18 -33.18 -21.57
N TYR A 178 -35.31 -33.91 -20.47
CA TYR A 178 -36.24 -33.58 -19.40
C TYR A 178 -35.66 -33.90 -18.02
N VAL A 179 -36.15 -33.19 -17.01
CA VAL A 179 -35.96 -33.49 -15.59
C VAL A 179 -37.18 -34.21 -15.04
N ARG A 180 -36.95 -35.20 -14.19
CA ARG A 180 -37.96 -35.90 -13.40
C ARG A 180 -37.68 -35.69 -11.92
N SER A 181 -38.67 -35.16 -11.19
CA SER A 181 -38.64 -35.12 -9.71
C SER A 181 -39.15 -36.43 -9.09
N LEU A 182 -38.97 -36.59 -7.78
CA LEU A 182 -39.48 -37.75 -7.03
C LEU A 182 -41.00 -37.89 -7.10
N GLU A 183 -41.74 -36.79 -7.22
CA GLU A 183 -43.19 -36.77 -7.47
C GLU A 183 -43.58 -37.20 -8.90
N ASN A 184 -42.61 -37.66 -9.70
CA ASN A 184 -42.77 -38.12 -11.08
C ASN A 184 -43.28 -37.04 -12.04
N LYS A 185 -43.14 -35.75 -11.66
CA LYS A 185 -43.38 -34.63 -12.58
C LYS A 185 -42.28 -34.61 -13.63
N LYS A 186 -42.67 -34.53 -14.90
CA LYS A 186 -41.77 -34.54 -16.06
C LYS A 186 -41.76 -33.15 -16.68
N HIS A 187 -40.61 -32.47 -16.59
CA HIS A 187 -40.46 -31.12 -17.11
C HIS A 187 -39.35 -31.06 -18.15
N SER A 188 -39.61 -30.40 -19.28
CA SER A 188 -38.61 -30.25 -20.34
C SER A 188 -37.49 -29.30 -19.86
N ASN A 189 -36.24 -29.76 -19.81
CA ASN A 189 -35.12 -28.97 -19.29
C ASN A 189 -34.05 -28.65 -20.35
N PHE A 190 -34.13 -29.27 -21.53
CA PHE A 190 -33.15 -29.09 -22.60
C PHE A 190 -33.82 -29.02 -23.96
N ILE A 191 -33.51 -28.00 -24.75
CA ILE A 191 -34.06 -27.79 -26.10
C ILE A 191 -32.96 -27.38 -27.08
N GLY A 192 -33.18 -27.66 -28.36
CA GLY A 192 -32.38 -27.15 -29.48
C GLY A 192 -33.26 -26.33 -30.42
N VAL A 193 -32.87 -25.09 -30.69
CA VAL A 193 -33.59 -24.15 -31.56
C VAL A 193 -32.69 -23.82 -32.76
N PRO A 194 -32.98 -24.35 -33.96
CA PRO A 194 -32.24 -23.98 -35.16
C PRO A 194 -32.45 -22.49 -35.50
N TYR A 195 -31.38 -21.82 -35.91
CA TYR A 195 -31.40 -20.41 -36.28
C TYR A 195 -30.35 -20.14 -37.36
N GLY A 196 -30.79 -19.83 -38.59
CA GLY A 196 -29.90 -19.78 -39.75
C GLY A 196 -29.21 -21.11 -40.00
N ASP A 197 -27.89 -21.08 -40.15
CA ASP A 197 -27.05 -22.27 -40.34
C ASP A 197 -26.60 -22.91 -39.01
N GLY A 198 -26.89 -22.28 -37.86
CA GLY A 198 -26.49 -22.72 -36.53
C GLY A 198 -27.64 -23.16 -35.63
N VAL A 199 -27.32 -23.46 -34.37
CA VAL A 199 -28.29 -23.94 -33.37
C VAL A 199 -28.04 -23.32 -31.99
N PHE A 200 -29.12 -22.89 -31.34
CA PHE A 200 -29.15 -22.56 -29.93
C PHE A 200 -29.56 -23.79 -29.10
N TYR A 201 -28.65 -24.27 -28.26
CA TYR A 201 -28.89 -25.28 -27.24
C TYR A 201 -29.16 -24.61 -25.89
N ILE A 202 -30.36 -24.77 -25.37
CA ILE A 202 -30.80 -24.07 -24.15
C ILE A 202 -31.16 -25.08 -23.07
N HIS A 203 -30.53 -24.95 -21.91
CA HIS A 203 -30.64 -25.86 -20.79
C HIS A 203 -31.05 -25.11 -19.51
N THR A 204 -31.91 -25.70 -18.68
CA THR A 204 -32.53 -24.98 -17.54
C THR A 204 -32.02 -25.42 -16.17
N THR A 205 -31.09 -26.37 -16.11
CA THR A 205 -30.53 -26.92 -14.86
C THR A 205 -29.01 -26.65 -14.77
N PRO A 206 -28.57 -25.38 -14.64
CA PRO A 206 -27.15 -25.02 -14.60
C PRO A 206 -26.38 -25.59 -13.39
N GLU A 207 -27.04 -25.98 -12.31
CA GLU A 207 -26.39 -26.54 -11.12
C GLU A 207 -25.59 -27.82 -11.42
N VAL A 208 -25.94 -28.55 -12.49
CA VAL A 208 -25.23 -29.80 -12.82
C VAL A 208 -23.80 -29.57 -13.30
N PHE A 209 -23.48 -28.36 -13.74
CA PHE A 209 -22.15 -27.95 -14.17
C PHE A 209 -21.31 -27.34 -13.04
N THR A 210 -21.86 -27.28 -11.82
CA THR A 210 -21.15 -26.70 -10.67
C THR A 210 -20.06 -27.63 -10.16
N ASN A 211 -19.04 -27.06 -9.51
CA ASN A 211 -17.90 -27.77 -8.92
C ASN A 211 -18.39 -28.89 -7.99
N TYR A 212 -19.37 -28.61 -7.15
CA TYR A 212 -19.96 -29.61 -6.26
C TYR A 212 -20.57 -30.76 -7.03
N GLN A 213 -21.44 -30.47 -8.00
CA GLN A 213 -22.17 -31.53 -8.69
C GLN A 213 -21.26 -32.34 -9.62
N MET A 214 -20.30 -31.70 -10.27
CA MET A 214 -19.27 -32.36 -11.10
C MET A 214 -18.36 -33.29 -10.29
N LEU A 215 -18.12 -32.99 -9.01
CA LEU A 215 -17.27 -33.80 -8.12
C LEU A 215 -18.07 -34.87 -7.36
N GLU A 216 -19.33 -34.60 -7.02
CA GLU A 216 -20.20 -35.51 -6.26
C GLU A 216 -20.92 -36.53 -7.16
N ALA A 217 -21.19 -36.17 -8.43
CA ALA A 217 -21.89 -37.06 -9.35
C ALA A 217 -21.12 -38.37 -9.53
N LYS A 218 -21.81 -39.49 -9.30
CA LYS A 218 -21.27 -40.83 -9.54
C LYS A 218 -21.03 -41.12 -11.03
N ASP A 219 -21.75 -40.42 -11.89
CA ASP A 219 -21.69 -40.56 -13.35
C ASP A 219 -21.65 -39.17 -14.00
N ALA A 220 -20.51 -38.83 -14.59
CA ALA A 220 -20.31 -37.58 -15.33
C ALA A 220 -20.72 -37.69 -16.82
N GLY A 221 -21.26 -38.85 -17.23
CA GLY A 221 -21.69 -39.12 -18.61
C GLY A 221 -22.64 -38.06 -19.13
N TYR A 222 -23.68 -37.72 -18.36
CA TYR A 222 -24.71 -36.76 -18.79
C TYR A 222 -24.15 -35.42 -19.25
N VAL A 223 -23.20 -34.84 -18.50
CA VAL A 223 -22.57 -33.57 -18.88
C VAL A 223 -21.82 -33.71 -20.19
N SER A 224 -21.09 -34.81 -20.36
CA SER A 224 -20.40 -35.13 -21.62
C SER A 224 -21.39 -35.28 -22.78
N SER A 225 -22.53 -35.93 -22.54
CA SER A 225 -23.60 -36.14 -23.52
C SER A 225 -24.39 -34.88 -23.87
N VAL A 226 -24.51 -33.92 -22.94
CA VAL A 226 -25.08 -32.59 -23.25
C VAL A 226 -24.11 -31.80 -24.12
N ILE A 227 -22.82 -31.84 -23.79
CA ILE A 227 -21.78 -31.10 -24.53
C ILE A 227 -21.51 -31.71 -25.92
N SER A 228 -21.72 -33.01 -26.11
CA SER A 228 -21.52 -33.67 -27.40
C SER A 228 -22.53 -33.26 -28.49
N TYR A 229 -23.59 -32.53 -28.14
CA TYR A 229 -24.47 -31.88 -29.13
C TYR A 229 -23.76 -30.73 -29.87
N LEU A 230 -22.69 -30.16 -29.29
CA LEU A 230 -21.86 -29.16 -29.94
C LEU A 230 -20.78 -29.83 -30.82
N PRO A 231 -20.47 -29.27 -32.00
CA PRO A 231 -19.39 -29.74 -32.84
C PRO A 231 -18.04 -29.49 -32.18
N THR A 232 -17.01 -30.22 -32.62
CA THR A 232 -15.65 -30.02 -32.14
C THR A 232 -15.03 -28.78 -32.80
N LEU A 233 -15.40 -27.61 -32.28
CA LEU A 233 -14.94 -26.28 -32.68
C LEU A 233 -14.31 -25.55 -31.48
N PRO A 234 -13.53 -24.47 -31.69
CA PRO A 234 -13.01 -23.66 -30.61
C PRO A 234 -14.16 -23.06 -29.79
N ILE A 235 -13.93 -22.80 -28.50
CA ILE A 235 -14.99 -22.28 -27.62
C ILE A 235 -14.74 -20.83 -27.23
N LEU A 236 -15.84 -20.08 -27.29
CA LEU A 236 -16.03 -18.79 -26.67
C LEU A 236 -16.77 -18.97 -25.35
N VAL A 237 -16.07 -18.77 -24.24
CA VAL A 237 -16.69 -18.82 -22.92
C VAL A 237 -17.20 -17.43 -22.56
N ASP A 238 -18.52 -17.30 -22.40
CA ASP A 238 -19.14 -16.12 -21.79
C ASP A 238 -19.26 -16.30 -20.29
N LYS A 239 -18.74 -15.32 -19.56
CA LYS A 239 -18.61 -15.39 -18.12
C LYS A 239 -19.93 -15.05 -17.45
N ALA A 240 -20.34 -15.85 -16.48
CA ALA A 240 -21.47 -15.53 -15.63
C ALA A 240 -21.28 -14.19 -14.91
N VAL A 241 -20.03 -13.92 -14.48
CA VAL A 241 -19.64 -12.65 -13.86
C VAL A 241 -18.90 -11.80 -14.89
N LYS A 242 -19.62 -10.87 -15.50
CA LYS A 242 -19.03 -9.86 -16.39
C LYS A 242 -18.23 -8.87 -15.56
N LEU A 243 -16.90 -9.00 -15.62
CA LEU A 243 -15.99 -8.00 -15.08
C LEU A 243 -15.82 -6.92 -16.14
N ASP A 244 -16.39 -5.75 -15.92
CA ASP A 244 -16.13 -4.60 -16.78
C ASP A 244 -14.59 -4.32 -16.79
N PRO A 245 -13.93 -4.41 -17.96
CA PRO A 245 -12.48 -4.21 -18.07
C PRO A 245 -12.03 -2.80 -17.70
N GLU A 246 -12.90 -1.79 -17.78
CA GLU A 246 -12.61 -0.42 -17.38
C GLU A 246 -12.80 -0.21 -15.88
N ILE A 247 -13.88 -0.77 -15.31
CA ILE A 247 -14.19 -0.64 -13.88
C ILE A 247 -13.26 -1.51 -13.01
N SER A 248 -12.76 -2.64 -13.53
CA SER A 248 -11.87 -3.56 -12.81
C SER A 248 -10.44 -3.04 -12.61
N ARG A 249 -10.04 -1.95 -13.29
CA ARG A 249 -8.67 -1.41 -13.20
C ARG A 249 -8.34 -0.67 -11.91
N SER A 250 -9.33 -0.31 -11.08
CA SER A 250 -9.04 0.40 -9.83
C SER A 250 -8.43 -0.57 -8.80
N PRO A 251 -7.13 -0.42 -8.44
CA PRO A 251 -6.47 -1.32 -7.49
C PRO A 251 -7.14 -1.30 -6.12
N LEU A 252 -7.72 -0.15 -5.74
CA LEU A 252 -8.44 0.02 -4.50
C LEU A 252 -9.73 -0.81 -4.46
N ARG A 253 -10.44 -0.93 -5.59
CA ARG A 253 -11.66 -1.74 -5.66
C ARG A 253 -11.33 -3.23 -5.52
N TYR A 254 -10.22 -3.68 -6.11
CA TYR A 254 -9.72 -5.04 -5.90
C TYR A 254 -9.40 -5.30 -4.43
N ILE A 255 -8.67 -4.39 -3.78
CA ILE A 255 -8.34 -4.46 -2.34
C ILE A 255 -9.62 -4.54 -1.48
N LEU A 256 -10.65 -3.75 -1.79
CA LEU A 256 -11.91 -3.74 -1.05
C LEU A 256 -12.84 -4.93 -1.37
N SER A 257 -12.63 -5.61 -2.49
CA SER A 257 -13.45 -6.77 -2.91
C SER A 257 -13.14 -8.05 -2.13
N LYS A 258 -11.89 -8.21 -1.66
CA LYS A 258 -11.45 -9.38 -0.89
C LYS A 258 -11.52 -9.05 0.59
N GLU A 259 -12.26 -9.85 1.34
CA GLU A 259 -12.51 -9.61 2.77
C GLU A 259 -11.24 -9.41 3.62
N PRO A 260 -10.17 -10.23 3.47
CA PRO A 260 -8.93 -10.01 4.22
C PRO A 260 -8.22 -8.69 3.86
N LEU A 261 -8.17 -8.34 2.56
CA LEU A 261 -7.51 -7.12 2.07
C LEU A 261 -8.30 -5.87 2.48
N LYS A 262 -9.63 -5.94 2.50
CA LYS A 262 -10.51 -4.87 2.96
C LYS A 262 -10.24 -4.51 4.42
N TRP A 263 -10.15 -5.51 5.31
CA TRP A 263 -9.81 -5.27 6.72
C TRP A 263 -8.37 -4.77 6.89
N GLY A 264 -7.41 -5.30 6.13
CA GLY A 264 -6.04 -4.79 6.11
C GLY A 264 -5.96 -3.31 5.73
N TRP A 265 -6.74 -2.90 4.72
CA TRP A 265 -6.84 -1.51 4.29
C TRP A 265 -7.43 -0.59 5.35
N TYR A 266 -8.51 -1.00 6.01
CA TYR A 266 -9.09 -0.22 7.11
C TYR A 266 -8.14 -0.13 8.31
N LEU A 267 -7.48 -1.21 8.70
CA LEU A 267 -6.50 -1.19 9.79
C LEU A 267 -5.31 -0.28 9.47
N LEU A 268 -4.83 -0.26 8.23
CA LEU A 268 -3.79 0.66 7.78
C LEU A 268 -4.23 2.12 7.94
N LEU A 269 -5.39 2.48 7.41
CA LEU A 269 -5.92 3.85 7.51
C LEU A 269 -6.18 4.27 8.96
N THR A 270 -6.77 3.38 9.77
CA THR A 270 -6.97 3.63 11.20
C THR A 270 -5.64 3.79 11.93
N SER A 271 -4.63 2.96 11.62
CA SER A 271 -3.29 3.05 12.23
C SER A 271 -2.59 4.36 11.86
N ILE A 272 -2.69 4.81 10.61
CA ILE A 272 -2.17 6.11 10.18
C ILE A 272 -2.89 7.25 10.91
N GLY A 273 -4.22 7.18 11.01
CA GLY A 273 -5.01 8.16 11.76
C GLY A 273 -4.62 8.24 13.23
N LEU A 274 -4.48 7.10 13.90
CA LEU A 274 -4.00 7.02 15.29
C LEU A 274 -2.56 7.51 15.42
N PHE A 275 -1.67 7.13 14.51
CA PHE A 275 -0.28 7.57 14.49
C PHE A 275 -0.20 9.10 14.40
N MET A 276 -1.00 9.70 13.51
CA MET A 276 -1.11 11.15 13.40
C MET A 276 -1.66 11.78 14.67
N LEU A 277 -2.76 11.27 15.24
CA LEU A 277 -3.33 11.82 16.48
C LEU A 277 -2.32 11.82 17.63
N PHE A 278 -1.51 10.76 17.79
CA PHE A 278 -0.51 10.68 18.85
C PHE A 278 0.76 11.51 18.56
N ASN A 279 1.21 11.60 17.30
CA ASN A 279 2.43 12.33 16.93
C ASN A 279 2.19 13.78 16.49
N ALA A 280 0.94 14.20 16.26
CA ALA A 280 0.59 15.59 15.98
C ALA A 280 0.84 16.52 17.18
N LYS A 281 1.06 15.95 18.37
CA LYS A 281 1.44 16.73 19.55
C LYS A 281 2.83 17.32 19.32
N ARG A 282 2.88 18.65 19.09
CA ARG A 282 4.11 19.41 18.85
C ARG A 282 5.20 19.04 19.86
N ARG A 283 6.33 18.51 19.38
CA ARG A 283 7.56 18.38 20.17
C ARG A 283 8.22 19.76 20.24
N GLN A 284 8.48 20.27 21.44
CA GLN A 284 9.20 21.55 21.58
C GLN A 284 10.60 21.42 20.98
N ARG A 285 11.06 22.45 20.25
CA ARG A 285 12.44 22.51 19.75
C ARG A 285 13.41 22.60 20.94
N ILE A 286 14.51 21.85 20.84
CA ILE A 286 15.63 21.94 21.78
C ILE A 286 16.19 23.36 21.71
N ILE A 287 16.25 24.05 22.84
CA ILE A 287 16.83 25.40 22.93
C ILE A 287 18.36 25.23 22.87
N PRO A 288 19.06 25.82 21.89
CA PRO A 288 20.51 25.73 21.82
C PRO A 288 21.15 26.49 22.99
N ILE A 289 22.08 25.84 23.70
CA ILE A 289 22.85 26.44 24.78
C ILE A 289 23.84 27.42 24.15
N LYS A 290 23.80 28.71 24.52
CA LYS A 290 24.79 29.72 24.13
C LYS A 290 25.88 29.79 25.20
N ASP A 291 27.12 29.53 24.82
CA ASP A 291 28.26 29.67 25.73
C ASP A 291 28.51 31.15 26.10
N PRO A 292 28.93 31.45 27.34
CA PRO A 292 29.24 32.81 27.76
C PRO A 292 30.50 33.35 27.05
N LEU A 293 30.55 34.68 26.85
CA LEU A 293 31.69 35.37 26.25
C LEU A 293 32.94 35.23 27.13
N LYS A 294 34.06 34.82 26.52
CA LYS A 294 35.36 34.71 27.20
C LYS A 294 36.02 36.09 27.34
N ASN A 295 36.72 36.34 28.45
CA ASN A 295 37.48 37.56 28.68
C ASN A 295 38.75 37.58 27.80
N THR A 296 38.71 38.33 26.70
CA THR A 296 39.78 38.40 25.68
C THR A 296 40.93 39.35 26.04
N THR A 297 40.77 40.20 27.07
CA THR A 297 41.80 41.15 27.50
C THR A 297 43.09 40.47 27.92
N THR A 298 42.99 39.36 28.66
CA THR A 298 44.17 38.63 29.16
C THR A 298 44.93 37.96 28.02
N GLU A 299 44.22 37.35 27.06
CA GLU A 299 44.83 36.75 25.86
C GLU A 299 45.54 37.80 24.99
N PHE A 300 44.96 39.00 24.85
CA PHE A 300 45.60 40.09 24.12
C PHE A 300 46.92 40.53 24.77
N VAL A 301 46.93 40.74 26.09
CA VAL A 301 48.13 41.13 26.84
C VAL A 301 49.22 40.06 26.73
N GLN A 302 48.84 38.77 26.81
CA GLN A 302 49.77 37.65 26.65
C GLN A 302 50.41 37.64 25.25
N THR A 303 49.59 37.88 24.22
CA THR A 303 50.04 37.86 22.82
C THR A 303 51.03 38.98 22.51
N VAL A 304 50.73 40.20 22.95
CA VAL A 304 51.63 41.36 22.78
C VAL A 304 52.94 41.17 23.54
N SER A 305 52.87 40.58 24.74
CA SER A 305 54.07 40.31 25.55
C SER A 305 54.97 39.26 24.90
N ASN A 306 54.38 38.20 24.32
CA ASN A 306 55.13 37.16 23.62
C ASN A 306 55.81 37.68 22.34
N LEU A 307 55.12 38.51 21.55
CA LEU A 307 55.69 39.11 20.34
C LEU A 307 56.97 39.91 20.66
N HIS A 308 56.92 40.72 21.71
CA HIS A 308 58.08 41.49 22.16
C HIS A 308 59.20 40.62 22.73
N TYR A 309 58.86 39.52 23.41
CA TYR A 309 59.82 38.55 23.91
C TYR A 309 60.56 37.81 22.77
N GLU A 310 59.83 37.38 21.75
CA GLU A 310 60.39 36.69 20.57
C GLU A 310 61.28 37.60 19.72
N ALA A 311 60.93 38.88 19.60
CA ALA A 311 61.72 39.87 18.86
C ALA A 311 63.04 40.27 19.55
N GLN A 312 63.31 39.80 20.78
CA GLN A 312 64.48 40.16 21.61
C GLN A 312 64.69 41.68 21.78
N ASP A 313 63.66 42.49 21.58
CA ASP A 313 63.69 43.95 21.74
C ASP A 313 63.53 44.36 23.21
N TYR A 314 64.54 44.01 24.02
CA TYR A 314 64.53 44.29 25.46
C TYR A 314 64.48 45.79 25.75
N ASN A 315 65.15 46.62 24.94
CA ASN A 315 65.13 48.07 25.10
C ASN A 315 63.74 48.65 24.84
N GLY A 316 63.06 48.23 23.78
CA GLY A 316 61.69 48.67 23.48
C GLY A 316 60.71 48.31 24.59
N ILE A 317 60.84 47.13 25.19
CA ILE A 317 60.03 46.73 26.36
C ILE A 317 60.35 47.63 27.56
N ILE A 318 61.63 47.84 27.87
CA ILE A 318 62.07 48.69 28.99
C ILE A 318 61.47 50.10 28.88
N GLN A 319 61.56 50.73 27.70
CA GLN A 319 61.01 52.09 27.51
C GLN A 319 59.49 52.11 27.72
N LYS A 320 58.76 51.13 27.19
CA LYS A 320 57.30 51.02 27.36
C LYS A 320 56.91 50.79 28.82
N VAL A 321 57.65 49.93 29.55
CA VAL A 321 57.44 49.68 30.98
C VAL A 321 57.69 50.95 31.80
N ILE A 322 58.74 51.71 31.50
CA ILE A 322 59.02 53.00 32.15
C ILE A 322 57.90 54.00 31.90
N VAL A 323 57.45 54.15 30.64
CA VAL A 323 56.34 55.05 30.30
C VAL A 323 55.07 54.66 31.06
N HIS A 324 54.73 53.38 31.08
CA HIS A 324 53.56 52.87 31.81
C HIS A 324 53.67 53.12 33.32
N PHE A 325 54.84 52.90 33.91
CA PHE A 325 55.08 53.18 35.33
C PHE A 325 54.94 54.67 35.65
N LEU A 326 55.55 55.56 34.85
CA LEU A 326 55.45 57.00 35.05
C LEU A 326 54.03 57.51 34.84
N GLU A 327 53.26 56.91 33.92
CA GLU A 327 51.84 57.21 33.75
C GLU A 327 51.00 56.74 34.94
N HIS A 328 51.30 55.56 35.51
CA HIS A 328 50.69 55.12 36.75
C HIS A 328 50.98 56.11 37.89
N VAL A 329 52.22 56.59 38.00
CA VAL A 329 52.58 57.58 39.02
C VAL A 329 51.83 58.89 38.82
N ARG A 330 51.71 59.35 37.58
CA ARG A 330 50.97 60.57 37.22
C ARG A 330 49.48 60.45 37.51
N SER A 331 48.85 59.32 37.16
CA SER A 331 47.42 59.10 37.31
C SER A 331 47.02 58.83 38.76
N LYS A 332 47.77 57.99 39.49
CA LYS A 332 47.41 57.57 40.85
C LYS A 332 47.92 58.52 41.92
N PHE A 333 49.14 59.02 41.78
CA PHE A 333 49.75 59.91 42.78
C PHE A 333 49.72 61.38 42.36
N HIS A 334 49.17 61.74 41.19
CA HIS A 334 49.04 63.12 40.72
C HIS A 334 50.36 63.91 40.77
N LEU A 335 51.45 63.30 40.30
CA LEU A 335 52.79 63.90 40.23
C LEU A 335 53.23 64.09 38.77
N SER A 336 53.84 65.23 38.45
CA SER A 336 54.53 65.41 37.16
C SER A 336 55.79 64.54 37.13
N THR A 337 55.96 63.81 36.03
CA THR A 337 57.09 62.90 35.79
C THR A 337 58.06 63.44 34.72
N ASP A 338 57.97 64.74 34.42
CA ASP A 338 58.76 65.40 33.38
C ASP A 338 60.21 65.66 33.84
N LYS A 339 60.40 65.88 35.16
CA LYS A 339 61.72 66.01 35.80
C LYS A 339 61.80 65.06 36.98
N LEU A 340 62.67 64.05 36.87
CA LEU A 340 62.91 63.04 37.90
C LEU A 340 64.04 63.50 38.85
N ASN A 341 63.82 64.59 39.58
CA ASN A 341 64.78 65.19 40.51
C ASN A 341 64.55 64.72 41.97
N GLU A 342 65.39 65.16 42.92
CA GLU A 342 65.26 64.81 44.34
C GLU A 342 63.92 65.23 44.95
N ASP A 343 63.33 66.33 44.48
CA ASP A 343 61.99 66.79 44.85
C ASP A 343 60.90 65.79 44.42
N PHE A 344 61.02 65.22 43.21
CA PHE A 344 60.14 64.15 42.74
C PHE A 344 60.23 62.89 43.62
N VAL A 345 61.45 62.46 43.97
CA VAL A 345 61.67 61.29 44.84
C VAL A 345 61.02 61.49 46.21
N THR A 346 61.21 62.66 46.81
CA THR A 346 60.67 62.99 48.14
C THR A 346 59.13 63.04 48.12
N LYS A 347 58.54 63.66 47.08
CA LYS A 347 57.09 63.73 46.90
C LYS A 347 56.48 62.36 46.63
N LEU A 348 57.15 61.52 45.83
CA LEU A 348 56.70 60.17 45.56
C LEU A 348 56.76 59.30 46.81
N ALA A 349 57.82 59.41 47.63
CA ALA A 349 57.94 58.69 48.91
C ALA A 349 56.83 59.03 49.90
N LEU A 350 56.55 60.32 50.07
CA LEU A 350 55.47 60.78 50.93
C LEU A 350 54.10 60.27 50.46
N ARG A 351 53.85 60.24 49.14
CA ARG A 351 52.54 59.81 48.59
C ARG A 351 52.39 58.31 48.45
N SER A 352 53.46 57.56 48.24
CA SER A 352 53.44 56.10 48.11
C SER A 352 53.63 55.38 49.45
N GLY A 353 54.11 56.06 50.49
CA GLY A 353 54.38 55.48 51.81
C GLY A 353 55.56 54.50 51.83
N LYS A 354 56.45 54.56 50.83
CA LYS A 354 57.64 53.69 50.73
C LYS A 354 58.90 54.46 51.19
N PRO A 355 59.95 53.76 51.67
CA PRO A 355 61.19 54.41 52.11
C PRO A 355 61.82 55.22 50.97
N VAL A 356 62.39 56.37 51.32
CA VAL A 356 63.00 57.28 50.35
C VAL A 356 64.15 56.60 49.61
N GLU A 357 64.92 55.73 50.30
CA GLU A 357 66.03 55.02 49.67
C GLU A 357 65.58 54.08 48.54
N GLU A 358 64.43 53.42 48.70
CA GLU A 358 63.91 52.48 47.69
C GLU A 358 63.41 53.22 46.44
N ILE A 359 62.78 54.37 46.62
CA ILE A 359 62.32 55.19 45.50
C ILE A 359 63.50 55.86 44.81
N GLN A 360 64.51 56.29 45.55
CA GLN A 360 65.71 56.85 44.98
C GLN A 360 66.45 55.82 44.12
N GLN A 361 66.52 54.56 44.56
CA GLN A 361 67.07 53.45 43.77
C GLN A 361 66.28 53.21 42.48
N LEU A 362 64.95 53.12 42.56
CA LEU A 362 64.07 52.92 41.40
C LEU A 362 64.16 54.08 40.40
N VAL A 363 64.11 55.33 40.87
CA VAL A 363 64.18 56.52 40.02
C VAL A 363 65.55 56.64 39.37
N SER A 364 66.64 56.35 40.09
CA SER A 364 67.99 56.32 39.53
C SER A 364 68.13 55.26 38.44
N LEU A 365 67.55 54.07 38.65
CA LEU A 365 67.51 53.00 37.66
C LEU A 365 66.74 53.42 36.40
N ILE A 366 65.58 54.09 36.57
CA ILE A 366 64.78 54.62 35.47
C ILE A 366 65.54 55.69 34.67
N ILE A 367 66.24 56.62 35.34
CA ILE A 367 67.05 57.66 34.67
C ILE A 367 68.18 57.01 33.85
N LYS A 368 68.86 56.02 34.42
CA LYS A 368 69.90 55.26 33.72
C LYS A 368 69.33 54.51 32.51
N MET A 369 68.14 53.93 32.66
CA MET A 369 67.50 53.13 31.61
C MET A 369 66.84 53.96 30.51
N LYS A 370 66.45 55.21 30.78
CA LYS A 370 65.97 56.15 29.75
C LYS A 370 67.09 56.66 28.84
N SER A 371 68.31 56.74 29.34
CA SER A 371 69.44 57.35 28.62
C SER A 371 70.31 56.35 27.84
N HIS A 372 70.25 55.06 28.17
CA HIS A 372 71.08 54.02 27.57
C HIS A 372 70.22 52.93 26.92
N GLN A 373 70.73 52.31 25.85
CA GLN A 373 70.09 51.16 25.21
C GLN A 373 70.64 49.85 25.80
N PHE A 374 69.76 48.90 26.08
CA PHE A 374 70.13 47.59 26.63
C PHE A 374 69.68 46.47 25.71
N SER A 375 70.64 45.62 25.33
CA SER A 375 70.40 44.47 24.44
C SER A 375 70.31 43.13 25.20
N THR A 376 70.39 43.15 26.53
CA THR A 376 70.34 41.94 27.37
C THR A 376 69.12 41.93 28.28
N LYS A 377 68.80 40.76 28.84
CA LYS A 377 67.56 40.52 29.61
C LYS A 377 67.64 41.01 31.06
N GLU A 378 68.85 41.08 31.61
CA GLU A 378 69.14 41.36 33.01
C GLU A 378 68.64 42.76 33.44
N PRO A 379 68.84 43.84 32.64
CA PRO A 379 68.31 45.16 32.96
C PRO A 379 66.78 45.21 33.03
N LEU A 380 66.08 44.54 32.11
CA LEU A 380 64.61 44.44 32.11
C LEU A 380 64.11 43.69 33.35
N LYS A 381 64.77 42.59 33.72
CA LYS A 381 64.42 41.82 34.92
C LYS A 381 64.63 42.64 36.20
N ALA A 382 65.71 43.41 36.27
CA ALA A 382 65.99 44.30 37.39
C ALA A 382 64.91 45.40 37.50
N LEU A 383 64.55 46.03 36.39
CA LEU A 383 63.50 47.06 36.35
C LEU A 383 62.14 46.52 36.83
N ASN A 384 61.71 45.37 36.31
CA ASN A 384 60.45 44.77 36.72
C ASN A 384 60.45 44.39 38.20
N LYS A 385 61.58 43.91 38.74
CA LYS A 385 61.69 43.58 40.16
C LYS A 385 61.51 44.80 41.06
N GLU A 386 62.14 45.93 40.71
CA GLU A 386 62.00 47.17 41.47
C GLU A 386 60.59 47.79 41.34
N ILE A 387 59.98 47.73 40.16
CA ILE A 387 58.60 48.16 39.93
C ILE A 387 57.60 47.27 40.68
N GLU A 388 57.79 45.95 40.67
CA GLU A 388 56.96 45.04 41.47
C GLU A 388 57.12 45.29 42.96
N LYS A 389 58.34 45.59 43.44
CA LYS A 389 58.58 45.95 44.84
C LYS A 389 57.84 47.23 45.22
N PHE A 390 57.73 48.18 44.29
CA PHE A 390 56.92 49.38 44.48
C PHE A 390 55.41 49.06 44.55
N TYR A 391 54.91 48.13 43.72
CA TYR A 391 53.48 47.77 43.68
C TYR A 391 53.03 46.80 44.77
N LYS A 392 53.91 45.90 45.22
CA LYS A 392 53.63 44.98 46.31
C LYS A 392 53.64 45.77 47.62
N GLN A 393 52.55 45.67 48.38
CA GLN A 393 52.45 46.24 49.72
C GLN A 393 53.53 45.68 50.62
#